data_AF-A0A1M6TBB5-F1
#
_entry.id   AF-A0A1M6TBB5-F1
#
_cell.length_a   1.000
_cell.length_b   1.000
_cell.length_c   1.000
_cell.angle_alpha   90.00
_cell.angle_beta   90.00
_cell.angle_gamma   90.00
#
_symmetry.space_group_name_H-M   'P 1'
#
loop_
_entity.id
_entity.type
_entity.pdbx_description
1 polymer ?
#
loop_
_entity_poly.entity_id
_entity_poly.type
_entity_poly.pdbx_seq_one_letter_code
_entity_poly.pdbx_strand_id
1 'polypeptide(L)'
;MILALMMWGTERGEEFYPTKMLWLLERPHPHWVETNKDNFKLDFKESGFRQFVNLSSKNLITDAILMFGLEFTRNREELIETLNPVRLTVKVKPGSFLGMSHHFMGAPFEVEQDEILREFLGSARRKLEETGFLLHIVVVSFNPYIEDVMLENLNRLQNTSYKFYGS
;
A
#
# COMPACT_ATOMS: atom_id res chain seq x y z
N MET A 1 -0.99 -18.53 1.16
CA MET A 1 -1.00 -18.51 -0.31
C MET A 1 -0.65 -17.11 -0.77
N ILE A 2 0.10 -16.97 -1.87
CA ILE A 2 0.34 -15.67 -2.50
C ILE A 2 -0.93 -15.33 -3.30
N LEU A 3 -1.46 -14.14 -3.08
CA LEU A 3 -2.67 -13.65 -3.74
C LEU A 3 -2.31 -12.70 -4.88
N ALA A 4 -1.34 -11.82 -4.67
CA ALA A 4 -0.82 -10.92 -5.70
C ALA A 4 0.60 -10.46 -5.37
N LEU A 5 1.30 -10.01 -6.41
CA LEU A 5 2.56 -9.30 -6.34
C LEU A 5 2.35 -7.90 -6.92
N MET A 6 2.77 -6.86 -6.20
CA MET A 6 2.82 -5.50 -6.69
C MET A 6 4.26 -5.01 -6.66
N MET A 7 4.76 -4.54 -7.80
CA MET A 7 6.09 -3.97 -7.94
C MET A 7 6.00 -2.50 -8.32
N TRP A 8 6.85 -1.68 -7.70
CA TRP A 8 6.97 -0.27 -8.02
C TRP A 8 8.35 -0.01 -8.59
N GLY A 9 8.44 0.70 -9.70
CA GLY A 9 9.72 0.89 -10.36
C GLY A 9 9.69 1.88 -11.50
N THR A 10 10.78 1.87 -12.26
CA THR A 10 10.92 2.69 -13.47
C THR A 10 10.94 1.80 -14.69
N GLU A 11 10.27 2.24 -15.76
CA GLU A 11 10.30 1.57 -17.05
C GLU A 11 11.29 2.30 -17.97
N ARG A 12 12.17 1.53 -18.62
CA ARG A 12 13.14 2.05 -19.60
C ARG A 12 13.13 1.16 -20.83
N GLY A 13 12.43 1.60 -21.88
CA GLY A 13 12.20 0.77 -23.05
C GLY A 13 11.29 -0.42 -22.69
N GLU A 14 11.74 -1.64 -22.99
CA GLU A 14 11.01 -2.88 -22.67
C GLU A 14 11.30 -3.42 -21.26
N GLU A 15 12.27 -2.83 -20.56
CA GLU A 15 12.74 -3.31 -19.27
C GLU A 15 12.09 -2.57 -18.10
N PHE A 16 11.71 -3.33 -17.07
CA PHE A 16 11.18 -2.80 -15.81
C PHE A 16 12.18 -3.01 -14.68
N TYR A 17 12.49 -1.92 -13.97
CA TYR A 17 13.47 -1.90 -12.89
C TYR A 17 12.74 -1.70 -11.54
N PRO A 18 12.43 -2.78 -10.80
CA PRO A 18 11.71 -2.68 -9.53
C PRO A 18 12.58 -2.00 -8.47
N THR A 19 12.01 -0.98 -7.84
CA THR A 19 12.54 -0.30 -6.64
C THR A 19 11.98 -0.94 -5.38
N LYS A 20 10.71 -1.34 -5.39
CA LYS A 20 10.04 -1.97 -4.24
C LYS A 20 9.11 -3.08 -4.70
N MET A 21 8.95 -4.12 -3.88
CA MET A 21 8.02 -5.22 -4.13
C MET A 21 7.18 -5.50 -2.89
N LEU A 22 5.87 -5.60 -3.08
CA LEU A 22 4.89 -5.94 -2.07
C LEU A 22 4.19 -7.25 -2.46
N TRP A 23 4.04 -8.14 -1.49
CA TRP A 23 3.33 -9.40 -1.64
C TRP A 23 2.03 -9.37 -0.85
N LEU A 24 0.91 -9.62 -1.51
CA LEU A 24 -0.36 -9.85 -0.82
C LEU A 24 -0.45 -11.33 -0.47
N LEU A 25 -0.50 -11.64 0.82
CA LEU A 25 -0.55 -13.00 1.34
C LEU A 25 -1.88 -13.26 2.05
N GLU A 26 -2.42 -14.47 1.89
CA GLU A 26 -3.71 -14.85 2.48
C GLU A 26 -3.63 -15.18 3.99
N ARG A 27 -2.53 -15.79 4.45
CA ARG A 27 -2.39 -16.33 5.81
C ARG A 27 -1.26 -15.63 6.57
N PRO A 28 -1.38 -15.40 7.90
CA PRO A 28 -2.45 -15.86 8.80
C PRO A 28 -3.79 -15.13 8.64
N HIS A 29 -3.75 -13.87 8.19
CA HIS A 29 -4.88 -13.09 7.68
C HIS A 29 -4.41 -12.36 6.41
N PRO A 30 -5.31 -11.89 5.53
CA PRO A 30 -4.91 -11.14 4.34
C PRO A 30 -4.04 -9.92 4.70
N HIS A 31 -2.85 -9.83 4.11
CA HIS A 31 -1.93 -8.72 4.39
C HIS A 31 -0.91 -8.48 3.28
N TRP A 32 -0.49 -7.22 3.12
CA TRP A 32 0.67 -6.85 2.32
C TRP A 32 1.96 -7.03 3.13
N VAL A 33 3.02 -7.52 2.48
CA VAL A 33 4.37 -7.63 3.02
C VAL A 33 5.35 -7.00 2.06
N GLU A 34 6.21 -6.12 2.56
CA GLU A 34 7.30 -5.56 1.77
C GLU A 34 8.50 -6.50 1.78
N THR A 35 9.10 -6.72 0.62
CA THR A 35 10.37 -7.43 0.48
C THR A 35 11.39 -6.58 -0.25
N ASN A 36 12.63 -6.58 0.26
CA ASN A 36 13.74 -5.85 -0.34
C ASN A 36 14.71 -6.82 -1.01
N LYS A 37 15.30 -6.38 -2.12
CA LYS A 37 16.36 -7.12 -2.81
C LYS A 37 17.58 -7.18 -1.90
N ASP A 38 17.99 -8.38 -1.48
CA ASP A 38 19.27 -8.54 -0.78
C ASP A 38 20.39 -8.33 -1.80
N ASN A 39 21.27 -7.34 -1.59
CA ASN A 39 22.36 -7.08 -2.53
C ASN A 39 23.43 -8.19 -2.55
N PHE A 40 23.38 -9.12 -1.59
CA PHE A 40 24.38 -10.18 -1.45
C PHE A 40 23.86 -11.58 -1.80
N LYS A 41 22.55 -11.75 -2.02
CA LYS A 41 21.92 -13.03 -2.41
C LYS A 41 20.78 -12.78 -3.39
N LEU A 42 20.51 -13.73 -4.29
CA LEU A 42 19.30 -13.74 -5.12
C LEU A 42 18.01 -14.00 -4.28
N ASP A 43 18.01 -13.61 -3.01
CA ASP A 43 16.91 -13.81 -2.07
C ASP A 43 16.26 -12.47 -1.75
N PHE A 44 14.94 -12.42 -1.75
CA PHE A 44 14.17 -11.30 -1.23
C PHE A 44 13.86 -11.57 0.25
N LYS A 45 14.21 -10.64 1.13
CA LYS A 45 13.89 -10.74 2.56
C LYS A 45 12.73 -9.80 2.90
N GLU A 46 11.80 -10.30 3.71
CA GLU A 46 10.76 -9.47 4.33
C GLU A 46 11.44 -8.35 5.13
N SER A 47 11.00 -7.11 4.95
CA SER A 47 11.52 -5.99 5.73
C SER A 47 11.02 -5.98 7.18
N GLY A 48 10.10 -6.90 7.53
CA GLY A 48 9.43 -6.98 8.82
C GLY A 48 8.14 -6.17 8.89
N PHE A 49 7.81 -5.40 7.85
CA PHE A 49 6.60 -4.57 7.78
C PHE A 49 5.43 -5.31 7.13
N ARG A 50 4.25 -5.23 7.77
CA ARG A 50 3.01 -5.88 7.32
C ARG A 50 1.82 -4.93 7.40
N GLN A 51 0.93 -4.99 6.41
CA GLN A 51 -0.36 -4.29 6.41
C GLN A 51 -1.51 -5.29 6.37
N PHE A 52 -2.31 -5.45 7.42
CA PHE A 52 -3.51 -6.29 7.30
C PHE A 52 -4.61 -5.56 6.52
N VAL A 53 -5.33 -6.29 5.68
CA VAL A 53 -6.27 -5.72 4.70
C VAL A 53 -7.57 -6.50 4.61
N ASN A 54 -8.62 -5.83 4.13
CA ASN A 54 -9.81 -6.50 3.59
C ASN A 54 -9.58 -6.76 2.10
N LEU A 55 -9.73 -8.02 1.66
CA LEU A 55 -9.64 -8.33 0.23
C LEU A 55 -10.79 -7.69 -0.58
N SER A 56 -11.91 -7.37 0.07
CA SER A 56 -13.03 -6.64 -0.55
C SER A 56 -12.90 -5.12 -0.41
N SER A 57 -11.79 -4.60 0.12
CA SER A 57 -11.61 -3.15 0.25
C SER A 57 -11.39 -2.53 -1.13
N LYS A 58 -12.24 -1.56 -1.46
CA LYS A 58 -12.01 -0.69 -2.62
C LYS A 58 -10.73 0.15 -2.52
N ASN A 59 -10.03 0.17 -1.39
CA ASN A 59 -8.78 0.92 -1.18
C ASN A 59 -7.55 0.02 -1.01
N LEU A 60 -7.65 -1.27 -1.39
CA LEU A 60 -6.60 -2.28 -1.24
C LEU A 60 -5.22 -1.85 -1.76
N ILE A 61 -5.16 -1.09 -2.87
CA ILE A 61 -3.89 -0.58 -3.45
C ILE A 61 -3.55 0.80 -2.89
N THR A 62 -4.52 1.71 -2.81
CA THR A 62 -4.32 3.07 -2.30
C THR A 62 -3.74 3.05 -0.89
N ASP A 63 -4.26 2.19 -0.02
CA ASP A 63 -3.78 2.04 1.35
C ASP A 63 -2.35 1.46 1.41
N ALA A 64 -1.99 0.60 0.46
CA ALA A 64 -0.62 0.09 0.35
C ALA A 64 0.36 1.19 -0.09
N ILE A 65 -0.05 2.06 -1.03
CA ILE A 65 0.75 3.22 -1.46
C ILE A 65 0.91 4.23 -0.32
N LEU A 66 -0.17 4.57 0.39
CA LEU A 66 -0.12 5.49 1.53
C LEU A 66 0.70 4.93 2.69
N MET A 67 0.87 3.62 2.78
CA MET A 67 1.62 3.00 3.86
C MET A 67 3.10 2.79 3.50
N PHE A 68 3.38 2.22 2.34
CA PHE A 68 4.73 1.82 1.96
C PHE A 68 5.38 2.75 0.95
N GLY A 69 4.64 3.67 0.32
CA GLY A 69 5.10 4.42 -0.85
C GLY A 69 4.99 5.93 -0.77
N LEU A 70 4.71 6.51 0.41
CA LEU A 70 4.55 7.96 0.55
C LEU A 70 5.71 8.76 -0.06
N GLU A 71 6.93 8.24 0.02
CA GLU A 71 8.13 8.84 -0.56
C GLU A 71 8.07 9.01 -2.09
N PHE A 72 7.26 8.21 -2.78
CA PHE A 72 7.09 8.23 -4.24
C PHE A 72 5.76 8.87 -4.67
N THR A 73 5.00 9.46 -3.76
CA THR A 73 3.78 10.19 -4.11
C THR A 73 4.10 11.59 -4.65
N ARG A 74 3.32 12.10 -5.61
CA ARG A 74 3.57 13.44 -6.18
C ARG A 74 3.38 14.57 -5.18
N ASN A 75 2.53 14.37 -4.18
CA ASN A 75 2.16 15.38 -3.20
C ASN A 75 2.47 14.92 -1.77
N ARG A 76 3.70 14.44 -1.57
CA ARG A 76 4.16 13.80 -0.33
C ARG A 76 3.92 14.65 0.91
N GLU A 77 4.32 15.91 0.90
CA GLU A 77 4.25 16.77 2.09
C GLU A 77 2.81 16.97 2.56
N GLU A 78 1.91 17.30 1.63
CA GLU A 78 0.49 17.52 1.92
C GLU A 78 -0.22 16.22 2.33
N LEU A 79 0.19 15.07 1.77
CA LEU A 79 -0.30 13.75 2.21
C LEU A 79 0.17 13.41 3.63
N ILE A 80 1.43 13.70 3.98
CA ILE A 80 1.95 13.50 5.33
C ILE A 80 1.19 14.39 6.33
N GLU A 81 0.94 15.65 5.99
CA GLU A 81 0.15 16.54 6.83
C GLU A 81 -1.28 16.04 7.04
N THR A 82 -1.92 15.57 5.96
CA THR A 82 -3.29 15.01 6.03
C THR A 82 -3.34 13.75 6.89
N LEU A 83 -2.29 12.92 6.88
CA LEU A 83 -2.20 11.69 7.67
C LEU A 83 -1.72 11.91 9.11
N ASN A 84 -1.21 13.11 9.45
CA ASN A 84 -0.68 13.40 10.78
C ASN A 84 -1.70 13.16 11.92
N PRO A 85 -2.97 13.59 11.81
CA PRO A 85 -3.97 13.33 12.85
C PRO A 85 -4.16 11.84 13.10
N VAL A 86 -4.24 11.04 12.04
CA VAL A 86 -4.31 9.57 12.13
C VAL A 86 -3.06 9.02 12.83
N ARG A 87 -1.88 9.57 12.49
CA ARG A 87 -0.59 9.11 13.02
C ARG A 87 -0.42 9.41 14.50
N LEU A 88 -0.94 10.55 14.94
CA LEU A 88 -0.87 10.99 16.33
C LEU A 88 -1.88 10.23 17.20
N THR A 89 -3.11 10.03 16.74
CA THR A 89 -4.15 9.34 17.53
C THR A 89 -3.84 7.87 17.76
N VAL A 90 -3.28 7.19 16.75
CA VAL A 90 -2.84 5.79 16.88
C VAL A 90 -1.75 5.62 17.95
N LYS A 91 -0.92 6.64 18.20
CA LYS A 91 0.09 6.61 19.28
C LYS A 91 -0.50 6.80 20.69
N VAL A 92 -1.71 7.35 20.81
CA VAL A 92 -2.30 7.76 22.10
C VAL A 92 -3.17 6.68 22.73
N LYS A 93 -3.59 5.64 21.97
CA LYS A 93 -4.35 4.51 22.55
C LYS A 93 -3.46 3.70 23.52
N PRO A 94 -3.75 3.67 24.83
CA PRO A 94 -2.94 2.96 25.82
C PRO A 94 -3.21 1.45 25.69
N GLY A 95 -2.20 0.70 25.24
CA GLY A 95 -2.28 -0.75 25.04
C GLY A 95 -1.30 -1.30 24.00
N SER A 96 -0.77 -0.46 23.11
CA SER A 96 0.18 -0.85 22.07
C SER A 96 1.58 -0.27 22.34
N PHE A 97 2.21 -0.77 23.40
CA PHE A 97 3.60 -0.45 23.72
C PHE A 97 4.53 -1.32 22.88
N LEU A 98 4.97 -0.86 21.71
CA LEU A 98 6.26 -1.25 21.11
C LEU A 98 6.61 -0.27 19.97
N GLY A 99 7.61 0.58 20.20
CA GLY A 99 8.47 1.18 19.16
C GLY A 99 7.80 2.05 18.10
N MET A 100 8.13 3.35 18.09
CA MET A 100 7.72 4.25 17.01
C MET A 100 8.13 3.69 15.63
N SER A 101 7.12 3.50 14.77
CA SER A 101 7.10 3.20 13.31
C SER A 101 6.20 2.01 12.91
N HIS A 102 5.43 1.40 13.83
CA HIS A 102 4.87 0.05 13.58
C HIS A 102 3.34 -0.11 13.82
N HIS A 103 2.58 0.96 14.07
CA HIS A 103 1.15 0.85 14.48
C HIS A 103 0.13 1.56 13.59
N PHE A 104 0.55 2.32 12.57
CA PHE A 104 -0.40 2.81 11.55
C PHE A 104 -0.99 1.66 10.70
N MET A 105 -0.40 0.48 10.83
CA MET A 105 -0.25 -0.49 9.77
C MET A 105 -1.01 -1.80 10.06
N GLY A 106 -1.82 -1.80 11.13
CA GLY A 106 -2.62 -2.94 11.55
C GLY A 106 -4.00 -3.00 10.93
N ALA A 107 -4.62 -1.87 10.57
CA ALA A 107 -5.93 -1.90 9.93
C ALA A 107 -6.41 -0.49 9.56
N PRO A 108 -6.56 -0.18 8.25
CA PRO A 108 -7.60 0.75 7.82
C PRO A 108 -8.95 0.51 8.54
N PHE A 109 -9.24 -0.74 8.95
CA PHE A 109 -10.43 -1.09 9.75
C PHE A 109 -10.52 -0.42 11.14
N GLU A 110 -9.42 -0.21 11.86
CA GLU A 110 -9.48 0.44 13.20
C GLU A 110 -9.71 1.95 13.08
N VAL A 111 -9.23 2.53 11.98
CA VAL A 111 -9.37 3.96 11.65
C VAL A 111 -10.76 4.25 11.09
N GLU A 112 -11.34 3.32 10.32
CA GLU A 112 -12.67 3.47 9.74
C GLU A 112 -13.82 3.45 10.76
N GLN A 113 -13.56 3.00 11.99
CA GLN A 113 -14.52 3.05 13.10
C GLN A 113 -14.60 4.41 13.79
N ASP A 114 -13.64 5.31 13.54
CA ASP A 114 -13.63 6.67 14.04
C ASP A 114 -13.96 7.64 12.90
N GLU A 115 -15.08 8.37 13.01
CA GLU A 115 -15.58 9.23 11.94
C GLU A 115 -14.56 10.31 11.53
N ILE A 116 -13.85 10.87 12.51
CA ILE A 116 -12.87 11.94 12.30
C ILE A 116 -11.65 11.36 11.59
N LEU A 117 -11.09 10.26 12.10
CA LEU A 117 -9.91 9.66 11.47
C LEU A 117 -10.21 9.09 10.07
N ARG A 118 -11.43 8.58 9.87
CA ARG A 118 -11.92 8.14 8.56
C ARG A 118 -11.96 9.29 7.56
N GLU A 119 -12.33 10.49 7.99
CA GLU A 119 -12.34 11.68 7.13
C GLU A 119 -10.92 12.04 6.68
N PHE A 120 -9.95 12.06 7.59
CA PHE A 120 -8.54 12.29 7.26
C PHE A 120 -7.98 11.24 6.31
N LEU A 121 -8.23 9.95 6.57
CA LEU A 121 -7.80 8.88 5.69
C LEU A 121 -8.49 8.95 4.31
N GLY A 122 -9.79 9.24 4.28
CA GLY A 122 -10.55 9.46 3.04
C GLY A 122 -10.03 10.65 2.24
N SER A 123 -9.64 11.72 2.91
CA SER A 123 -9.02 12.90 2.29
C SER A 123 -7.67 12.55 1.66
N ALA A 124 -6.81 11.82 2.38
CA ALA A 124 -5.52 11.37 1.86
C ALA A 124 -5.68 10.44 0.65
N ARG A 125 -6.65 9.50 0.69
CA ARG A 125 -6.98 8.60 -0.43
C ARG A 125 -7.38 9.38 -1.69
N ARG A 126 -8.35 10.31 -1.56
CA ARG A 126 -8.79 11.16 -2.68
C ARG A 126 -7.64 11.95 -3.28
N LYS A 127 -6.84 12.59 -2.43
CA LYS A 127 -5.68 13.35 -2.86
C LYS A 127 -4.65 12.49 -3.59
N LEU A 128 -4.38 11.28 -3.11
CA LEU A 128 -3.49 10.35 -3.79
C LEU A 128 -4.07 9.91 -5.15
N GLU A 129 -5.37 9.63 -5.22
CA GLU A 129 -6.05 9.26 -6.47
C GLU A 129 -6.00 10.38 -7.52
N GLU A 130 -6.16 11.63 -7.08
CA GLU A 130 -6.07 12.84 -7.93
C GLU A 130 -4.62 13.14 -8.35
N THR A 131 -3.66 13.12 -7.42
CA THR A 131 -2.28 13.55 -7.68
C THR A 131 -1.41 12.45 -8.26
N GLY A 132 -1.69 11.19 -7.93
CA GLY A 132 -0.99 10.01 -8.44
C GLY A 132 0.39 9.72 -7.81
N PHE A 133 1.04 8.73 -8.40
CA PHE A 133 2.27 8.11 -7.94
C PHE A 133 3.39 8.33 -8.98
N LEU A 134 4.61 8.56 -8.51
CA LEU A 134 5.76 8.89 -9.36
C LEU A 134 6.34 7.65 -10.07
N LEU A 135 6.20 6.46 -9.49
CA LEU A 135 6.70 5.22 -10.06
C LEU A 135 5.63 4.52 -10.91
N HIS A 136 6.09 3.71 -11.86
CA HIS A 136 5.25 2.76 -12.56
C HIS A 136 4.90 1.60 -11.63
N ILE A 137 3.65 1.16 -11.68
CA ILE A 137 3.15 0.03 -10.88
C ILE A 137 2.92 -1.16 -11.78
N VAL A 138 3.49 -2.32 -11.43
CA VAL A 138 3.17 -3.59 -12.06
C VAL A 138 2.47 -4.46 -11.04
N VAL A 139 1.26 -4.92 -11.34
CA VAL A 139 0.51 -5.85 -10.49
C VAL A 139 0.35 -7.18 -11.22
N VAL A 140 0.67 -8.27 -10.54
CA VAL A 140 0.41 -9.64 -10.97
C VAL A 140 -0.54 -10.26 -9.96
N SER A 141 -1.75 -10.58 -10.38
CA SER A 141 -2.69 -11.36 -9.57
C SER A 141 -2.45 -12.85 -9.79
N PHE A 142 -2.46 -13.61 -8.70
CA PHE A 142 -2.45 -15.09 -8.73
C PHE A 142 -3.80 -15.66 -8.31
N ASN A 143 -4.81 -14.80 -8.13
CA ASN A 143 -6.12 -15.19 -7.65
C ASN A 143 -7.21 -14.41 -8.41
N PRO A 144 -8.12 -15.08 -9.13
CA PRO A 144 -9.15 -14.41 -9.93
C PRO A 144 -10.16 -13.61 -9.09
N TYR A 145 -10.37 -13.99 -7.82
CA TYR A 145 -11.40 -13.37 -6.97
C TYR A 145 -11.09 -11.95 -6.52
N ILE A 146 -9.85 -11.47 -6.70
CA ILE A 146 -9.43 -10.13 -6.28
C ILE A 146 -9.05 -9.24 -7.45
N GLU A 147 -9.09 -9.75 -8.69
CA GLU A 147 -8.63 -9.01 -9.86
C GLU A 147 -9.48 -7.78 -10.13
N ASP A 148 -10.81 -7.93 -10.08
CA ASP A 148 -11.74 -6.82 -10.29
C ASP A 148 -11.51 -5.70 -9.27
N VAL A 149 -11.33 -6.06 -8.00
CA VAL A 149 -11.05 -5.10 -6.93
C VAL A 149 -9.72 -4.40 -7.17
N MET A 150 -8.67 -5.12 -7.56
CA MET A 150 -7.36 -4.53 -7.85
C MET A 150 -7.39 -3.61 -9.06
N LEU A 151 -8.04 -4.03 -10.14
CA LEU A 151 -8.19 -3.22 -11.35
C LEU A 151 -9.02 -1.96 -11.08
N GLU A 152 -10.12 -2.06 -10.35
CA GLU A 152 -10.91 -0.90 -9.94
C GLU A 152 -10.05 0.07 -9.12
N ASN A 153 -9.26 -0.42 -8.16
CA ASN A 153 -8.33 0.40 -7.40
C ASN A 153 -7.32 1.14 -8.29
N LEU A 154 -6.67 0.43 -9.21
CA LEU A 154 -5.65 0.98 -10.10
C LEU A 154 -6.23 2.04 -11.04
N ASN A 155 -7.43 1.80 -11.58
CA ASN A 155 -8.13 2.73 -12.47
C ASN A 155 -8.50 4.06 -11.80
N ARG A 156 -8.58 4.12 -10.46
CA ARG A 156 -8.85 5.38 -9.73
C ARG A 156 -7.62 6.27 -9.63
N LEU A 157 -6.41 5.76 -9.89
CA LEU A 157 -5.16 6.51 -9.82
C LEU A 157 -4.88 7.27 -11.13
N GLN A 158 -5.43 8.48 -11.28
CA GLN A 158 -5.44 9.22 -12.56
C GLN A 158 -4.05 9.50 -13.15
N ASN A 159 -3.07 9.77 -12.30
CA ASN A 159 -1.72 10.18 -12.69
C ASN A 159 -0.65 9.12 -12.40
N THR A 160 -1.05 7.85 -12.45
CA THR A 160 -0.18 6.70 -12.19
C THR A 160 -0.19 5.75 -13.37
N SER A 161 0.98 5.46 -13.93
CA SER A 161 1.11 4.43 -14.97
C SER A 161 1.16 3.06 -14.32
N TYR A 162 0.31 2.14 -14.78
CA TYR A 162 0.32 0.77 -14.29
C TYR A 162 0.17 -0.27 -15.41
N LYS A 163 0.66 -1.48 -15.14
CA LYS A 163 0.37 -2.70 -15.90
C LYS A 163 -0.23 -3.74 -14.96
N PHE A 164 -1.26 -4.44 -15.41
CA PHE A 164 -1.92 -5.49 -14.66
C PHE A 164 -1.89 -6.80 -15.43
N TYR A 165 -1.52 -7.88 -14.75
CA TYR A 165 -1.52 -9.25 -15.28
C TYR A 165 -2.39 -10.12 -14.37
N GLY A 166 -3.46 -10.69 -14.93
CA GLY A 166 -4.36 -11.62 -14.26
C GLY A 166 -3.96 -13.08 -14.45
N SER A 167 -4.68 -13.96 -13.74
CA SER A 167 -4.54 -15.42 -13.73
C SER A 167 -5.33 -16.13 -14.82
#